data_AF-A0A8A1L7W3-F1
#
_entry.id   AF-A0A8A1L7W3-F1
#
_cell.length_a   1.000
_cell.length_b   1.000
_cell.length_c   1.000
_cell.angle_alpha   90.00
_cell.angle_beta   90.00
_cell.angle_gamma   90.00
#
_symmetry.space_group_name_H-M   'P 1'
#
loop_
_entity.id
_entity.type
_entity.pdbx_description
1 polymer ?
#
loop_
_entity_poly.entity_id
_entity_poly.type
_entity_poly.pdbx_seq_one_letter_code
_entity_poly.pdbx_strand_id
1 'polypeptide(L)' 'MNVFEAASDASFVDNSDKISTEGYIFKLFEGPVDWKSKRQRIVTTSTTEAELLAISQAGKESI' A
#
# COMPACT_ATOMS: atom_id res chain seq x y z
N MET A 1 -13.28 -3.06 19.93
CA MET A 1 -12.66 -1.81 19.46
C MET A 1 -11.23 -2.17 19.06
N ASN A 2 -10.92 -2.09 17.77
CA ASN A 2 -9.56 -2.32 17.31
C ASN A 2 -8.75 -1.06 17.61
N VAL A 3 -7.71 -1.20 18.43
CA VAL A 3 -6.87 -0.05 18.82
C VAL A 3 -6.11 0.46 17.61
N PHE A 4 -5.60 -0.46 16.78
CA PHE A 4 -4.84 -0.17 15.56
C PHE A 4 -5.38 -1.01 14.40
N GLU A 5 -5.58 -0.38 13.25
CA GLU A 5 -5.97 -1.04 12.01
C GLU A 5 -5.10 -0.54 10.86
N ALA A 6 -4.58 -1.47 10.05
CA ALA A 6 -3.80 -1.15 8.87
C ALA A 6 -4.46 -1.78 7.64
N ALA A 7 -4.54 -1.02 6.56
CA ALA A 7 -4.93 -1.52 5.25
C ALA A 7 -3.90 -1.09 4.21
N SER A 8 -3.65 -1.96 3.23
CA SER A 8 -2.79 -1.71 2.09
C SER A 8 -3.51 -2.14 0.82
N ASP A 9 -3.21 -1.50 -0.29
CA ASP A 9 -3.79 -1.78 -1.60
C ASP A 9 -2.79 -1.45 -2.70
N ALA A 10 -2.93 -2.09 -3.86
CA ALA A 10 -2.14 -1.79 -5.04
C ALA A 10 -2.99 -1.77 -6.32
N SER A 11 -2.71 -0.79 -7.18
CA SER A 11 -3.29 -0.73 -8.52
C SER A 11 -2.24 -1.11 -9.56
N PHE A 12 -2.50 -2.18 -10.31
CA PHE A 12 -1.58 -2.70 -11.31
C PHE A 12 -1.64 -1.93 -12.62
N VAL A 13 -0.50 -1.38 -13.07
CA VAL A 13 -0.36 -0.69 -14.37
C VAL A 13 -1.46 0.38 -14.55
N ASP A 14 -1.67 1.19 -13.52
CA ASP A 14 -2.74 2.20 -13.47
C ASP A 14 -2.36 3.52 -14.17
N ASN A 15 -1.14 3.62 -14.70
CA ASN A 15 -0.62 4.82 -15.36
C ASN A 15 0.02 4.53 -16.72
N SER A 16 0.24 5.61 -17.49
CA SER A 16 0.86 5.57 -18.82
C SER A 16 2.27 5.00 -18.82
N ASP A 17 2.98 5.09 -17.69
CA ASP A 17 4.33 4.59 -17.50
C ASP A 17 4.37 3.07 -17.25
N LYS A 18 3.20 2.42 -17.16
CA LYS A 18 3.03 1.00 -16.85
C LYS A 18 3.63 0.57 -15.51
N ILE A 19 3.69 1.50 -14.57
CA ILE A 19 4.19 1.27 -13.21
C ILE A 19 2.98 1.19 -12.30
N SER A 20 2.90 0.16 -11.47
CA SER A 20 1.83 0.02 -10.49
C SER A 20 1.93 1.08 -9.38
N THR A 21 0.81 1.42 -8.78
CA THR A 21 0.73 2.34 -7.64
C THR A 21 0.38 1.55 -6.38
N GLU A 22 1.07 1.81 -5.27
CA GLU A 22 0.78 1.22 -3.96
C GLU A 22 0.31 2.27 -2.97
N GLY A 23 -0.51 1.85 -2.02
CA GLY A 23 -0.93 2.70 -0.92
C GLY A 23 -1.20 1.93 0.36
N TYR A 24 -1.16 2.67 1.47
CA TYR A 24 -1.57 2.15 2.77
C TYR A 24 -2.22 3.25 3.61
N ILE A 25 -2.96 2.81 4.62
CA ILE A 25 -3.56 3.64 5.66
C ILE A 25 -3.46 2.94 7.00
N PHE A 26 -2.98 3.66 8.00
CA PHE A 26 -2.97 3.26 9.40
C PHE A 26 -4.00 4.08 10.16
N LYS A 27 -4.80 3.39 10.97
CA LYS A 27 -5.84 3.98 11.81
C LYS A 27 -5.57 3.63 13.27
N LEU A 28 -5.75 4.62 14.15
CA LEU A 28 -5.70 4.46 15.60
C LEU A 28 -7.02 4.98 16.18
N PHE A 29 -7.71 4.17 16.98
CA PHE A 29 -9.04 4.51 17.50
C PHE A 29 -10.00 4.98 16.39
N GLU A 30 -10.06 4.25 15.27
CA GLU A 30 -10.88 4.55 14.08
C GLU A 30 -10.47 5.82 13.30
N GLY A 31 -9.52 6.61 13.79
CA GLY A 31 -9.00 7.80 13.13
C GLY A 31 -7.74 7.51 12.29
N PRO A 32 -7.61 8.03 11.05
CA PRO A 32 -6.40 7.88 10.26
C PRO A 32 -5.23 8.64 10.89
N VAL A 33 -4.10 7.95 11.10
CA VAL A 33 -2.88 8.52 11.71
C VAL A 33 -1.73 8.65 10.72
N ASP A 34 -1.63 7.73 9.77
CA ASP A 34 -0.66 7.80 8.68
C ASP A 34 -1.23 7.16 7.42
N TRP A 35 -0.83 7.68 6.27
CA TRP A 35 -1.22 7.15 4.98
C TRP A 35 -0.23 7.59 3.92
N LYS A 36 -0.09 6.75 2.89
CA LYS A 36 0.80 7.04 1.78
C LYS A 36 0.22 6.46 0.51
N SER A 37 0.41 7.16 -0.60
CA SER A 37 0.19 6.64 -1.94
C SER A 37 1.39 7.03 -2.79
N LYS A 38 2.02 6.04 -3.42
CA LYS A 38 3.20 6.26 -4.27
C LYS A 38 3.27 5.22 -5.38
N ARG A 39 3.99 5.55 -6.45
CA ARG A 39 4.35 4.56 -7.46
C ARG A 39 5.29 3.50 -6.88
N GLN A 40 5.08 2.25 -7.26
CA GLN A 40 5.98 1.17 -6.90
C GLN A 40 7.35 1.39 -7.56
N ARG A 41 8.42 1.13 -6.82
CA ARG A 41 9.80 1.26 -7.34
C ARG A 41 10.16 0.12 -8.28
N ILE A 42 9.49 -1.02 -8.14
CA ILE A 42 9.71 -2.24 -8.92
C ILE A 42 8.56 -2.37 -9.90
N VAL A 43 8.88 -2.73 -11.15
CA VAL A 43 7.87 -3.08 -12.15
C VAL A 43 7.35 -4.47 -11.82
N THR A 44 6.12 -4.53 -11.36
CA THR A 44 5.41 -5.78 -11.10
C THR A 44 4.86 -6.37 -12.39
N THR A 45 4.74 -7.69 -12.44
CA THR A 45 4.23 -8.42 -13.61
C THR A 45 2.80 -8.94 -13.41
N SER A 46 2.26 -8.86 -12.18
CA SER A 46 0.89 -9.25 -11.86
C SER A 46 0.29 -8.37 -10.75
N THR A 47 -1.04 -8.40 -10.62
CA THR A 47 -1.74 -7.75 -9.51
C THR A 47 -1.32 -8.32 -8.15
N THR A 48 -1.18 -9.65 -8.03
CA THR A 48 -0.73 -10.29 -6.79
C THR A 48 0.65 -9.81 -6.35
N GLU A 49 1.57 -9.64 -7.29
CA GLU A 49 2.91 -9.11 -7.00
C GLU A 49 2.84 -7.65 -6.51
N ALA A 50 1.98 -6.83 -7.12
CA ALA A 50 1.75 -5.46 -6.69
C ALA A 50 1.16 -5.38 -5.27
N GLU A 51 0.16 -6.19 -4.97
CA GLU A 51 -0.43 -6.27 -3.63
C GLU A 51 0.58 -6.74 -2.57
N LEU A 52 1.39 -7.74 -2.90
CA LEU A 52 2.42 -8.26 -2.00
C LEU A 52 3.51 -7.21 -1.70
N LEU A 53 3.87 -6.39 -2.68
CA LEU A 53 4.79 -5.27 -2.48
C LEU A 53 4.16 -4.18 -1.60
N ALA A 54 2.88 -3.83 -1.84
CA ALA A 54 2.18 -2.82 -1.06
C ALA A 54 2.08 -3.22 0.43
N ILE A 55 1.70 -4.46 0.73
CA ILE A 55 1.65 -4.95 2.12
C ILE A 55 3.04 -5.05 2.75
N SER A 56 4.07 -5.41 1.98
CA SER A 56 5.46 -5.44 2.47
C SER A 56 5.94 -4.03 2.82
N GLN A 57 5.60 -3.02 2.02
CA GLN A 57 5.95 -1.63 2.31
C GLN A 57 5.18 -1.10 3.51
N ALA A 58 3.87 -1.37 3.61
CA ALA A 58 3.07 -1.01 4.78
C ALA A 58 3.64 -1.63 6.06
N GLY A 59 4.04 -2.90 6.02
CA GLY A 59 4.69 -3.55 7.17
C GLY A 59 5.99 -2.90 7.61
N LYS A 60 6.79 -2.34 6.68
CA LYS A 60 8.03 -1.61 7.00
C LYS A 60 7.77 -0.26 7.64
N GLU A 61 6.70 0.43 7.26
CA GLU A 61 6.36 1.77 7.80
C GLU A 61 5.60 1.66 9.14
N SER A 62 5.09 0.47 9.48
CA SER A 62 4.40 0.18 10.74
C SER A 62 5.34 -0.14 11.91
N ILE A 63 6.65 -0.29 11.68
CA ILE A 63 7.68 -0.63 12.69
C ILE A 63 8.53 0.61 12.97
#